data_AF-A0A832HI02-F1
#
_entry.id   AF-A0A832HI02-F1
#
_cell.length_a   1.000
_cell.length_b   1.000
_cell.length_c   1.000
_cell.angle_alpha   90.00
_cell.angle_beta   90.00
_cell.angle_gamma   90.00
#
_symmetry.space_group_name_H-M   'P 1'
#
loop_
_entity.id
_entity.type
_entity.pdbx_description
1 polymer ?
#
loop_
_entity_poly.entity_id
_entity_poly.type
_entity_poly.pdbx_seq_one_letter_code
_entity_poly.pdbx_strand_id
1 'polypeptide(L)'
;MHNRARRIRHNRDLPLVAPPHAPHGRSQHTQGQNVHRAFHAANCTDPVPHVKPRVTLSAPPHVHCRVVSRGQPMNKVASLVLFALLLAGCSAPIPTGYTPREGDLIFQALPRESELVDAIENCTDSPYSHVGILVKKDNAWFVLEAIGPVRETPLGQYIHRGRRQAIAVYRLKDPVPIPAMIAHARKDLGKPYDIRYEFDDNKIYCSELVFRAYKAATGQHLGQIQKLGDLKWQQHEAFIKATEDGPVPTDREMITPHAMSESPLLEKVYSDAMPPPAQD
;
A
#
# COMPACT_ATOMS: atom_id res chain seq x y z
N MET A 1 0.80 -27.38 64.34
CA MET A 1 1.61 -26.17 64.58
C MET A 1 1.02 -25.02 63.76
N HIS A 2 0.54 -23.97 64.44
CA HIS A 2 0.40 -22.56 64.06
C HIS A 2 -0.05 -22.14 62.63
N ASN A 3 -1.37 -21.96 62.49
CA ASN A 3 -2.09 -20.70 62.21
C ASN A 3 -1.28 -19.46 61.73
N ARG A 4 -1.63 -18.86 60.58
CA ARG A 4 -2.22 -17.49 60.48
C ARG A 4 -2.42 -17.01 59.04
N ALA A 5 -3.69 -16.72 58.74
CA ALA A 5 -4.10 -15.78 57.71
C ALA A 5 -3.72 -14.32 58.08
N ARG A 6 -3.42 -13.50 57.08
CA ARG A 6 -3.52 -12.03 57.18
C ARG A 6 -4.26 -11.46 55.97
N ARG A 7 -5.50 -11.04 56.24
CA ARG A 7 -6.20 -9.91 55.58
C ARG A 7 -5.48 -8.60 55.88
N ILE A 8 -5.82 -7.55 55.09
CA ILE A 8 -5.72 -6.08 55.32
C ILE A 8 -5.04 -5.41 54.10
N ARG A 9 -5.51 -4.31 53.47
CA ARG A 9 -6.63 -3.36 53.66
C ARG A 9 -6.90 -2.65 52.32
N HIS A 10 -8.13 -2.18 52.13
CA HIS A 10 -8.47 -1.12 51.18
C HIS A 10 -7.69 0.16 51.47
N ASN A 11 -7.35 0.91 50.41
CA ASN A 11 -7.18 2.36 50.51
C ASN A 11 -7.98 3.02 49.38
N ARG A 12 -8.88 3.92 49.77
CA ARG A 12 -9.63 4.86 48.92
C ARG A 12 -8.96 6.23 49.04
N ASP A 13 -9.34 7.10 48.11
CA ASP A 13 -9.18 8.57 48.11
C ASP A 13 -7.78 9.06 47.70
N LEU A 14 -7.52 10.06 46.84
CA LEU A 14 -8.18 11.03 45.92
C LEU A 14 -6.97 11.92 45.41
N PRO A 15 -7.05 12.95 44.52
CA PRO A 15 -8.12 13.42 43.65
C PRO A 15 -7.73 13.59 42.15
N LEU A 16 -8.75 13.80 41.32
CA LEU A 16 -8.66 14.31 39.95
C LEU A 16 -8.02 15.71 39.89
N VAL A 17 -7.10 15.92 38.96
CA VAL A 17 -6.68 17.25 38.51
C VAL A 17 -7.27 17.49 37.12
N ALA A 18 -8.16 18.47 37.02
CA ALA A 18 -8.73 18.96 35.77
C ALA A 18 -7.75 19.94 35.08
N PRO A 19 -7.76 20.04 33.73
CA PRO A 19 -6.90 20.96 32.99
C PRO A 19 -7.42 22.41 33.03
N PRO A 20 -6.54 23.41 32.86
CA PRO A 20 -6.92 24.82 32.89
C PRO A 20 -7.67 25.26 31.62
N HIS A 21 -8.70 26.09 31.83
CA HIS A 21 -9.52 26.76 30.83
C HIS A 21 -8.72 27.76 29.97
N ALA A 22 -8.95 27.73 28.66
CA ALA A 22 -8.59 28.80 27.73
C ALA A 22 -9.69 29.89 27.72
N PRO A 23 -9.35 31.19 27.60
CA PRO A 23 -10.35 32.24 27.46
C PRO A 23 -10.86 32.36 26.02
N HIS A 24 -12.20 32.35 25.88
CA HIS A 24 -12.91 32.72 24.67
C HIS A 24 -12.80 34.23 24.40
N GLY A 25 -12.11 34.60 23.33
CA GLY A 25 -12.19 35.92 22.71
C GLY A 25 -13.17 35.90 21.54
N ARG A 26 -14.30 36.58 21.71
CA ARG A 26 -15.31 36.86 20.67
C ARG A 26 -15.04 38.28 20.16
N SER A 27 -14.84 38.49 18.86
CA SER A 27 -15.09 39.79 18.25
C SER A 27 -15.76 39.63 16.89
N GLN A 28 -16.77 40.46 16.72
CA GLN A 28 -17.74 40.51 15.63
C GLN A 28 -17.21 41.34 14.46
N HIS A 29 -17.77 41.05 13.29
CA HIS A 29 -18.15 41.98 12.22
C HIS A 29 -17.37 43.28 12.04
N THR A 30 -16.73 43.41 10.88
CA THR A 30 -16.80 44.64 10.09
C THR A 30 -17.05 44.31 8.62
N GLN A 31 -18.06 44.98 8.08
CA GLN A 31 -18.52 45.01 6.71
C GLN A 31 -17.94 46.29 6.09
N GLY A 32 -17.39 46.25 4.88
CA GLY A 32 -16.75 47.44 4.28
C GLY A 32 -16.21 47.25 2.87
N GLN A 33 -17.13 47.26 1.91
CA GLN A 33 -17.08 47.87 0.57
C GLN A 33 -15.75 48.00 -0.22
N ASN A 34 -15.78 47.36 -1.40
CA ASN A 34 -15.46 47.87 -2.75
C ASN A 34 -14.41 48.98 -2.95
N VAL A 35 -13.41 48.67 -3.79
CA VAL A 35 -12.91 49.60 -4.82
C VAL A 35 -12.53 48.86 -6.13
N HIS A 36 -12.90 49.51 -7.22
CA HIS A 36 -12.77 49.20 -8.65
C HIS A 36 -11.34 49.01 -9.20
N ARG A 37 -11.22 48.11 -10.19
CA ARG A 37 -10.58 48.35 -11.52
C ARG A 37 -10.82 47.13 -12.42
N ALA A 38 -11.77 47.16 -13.35
CA ALA A 38 -11.67 47.67 -14.72
C ALA A 38 -10.62 46.94 -15.59
N PHE A 39 -11.09 46.02 -16.45
CA PHE A 39 -10.46 45.74 -17.74
C PHE A 39 -11.55 45.56 -18.81
N HIS A 40 -11.22 46.10 -19.99
CA HIS A 40 -12.09 46.50 -21.08
C HIS A 40 -12.78 45.38 -21.85
N ALA A 41 -13.95 45.76 -22.39
CA ALA A 41 -14.74 45.08 -23.39
C ALA A 41 -14.11 45.12 -24.80
N ALA A 42 -14.44 44.13 -25.62
CA ALA A 42 -14.65 44.31 -27.06
C ALA A 42 -15.73 43.32 -27.52
N ASN A 43 -16.84 43.87 -28.00
CA ASN A 43 -18.00 43.20 -28.61
C ASN A 43 -18.10 43.73 -30.06
N CYS A 44 -18.28 42.85 -31.04
CA CYS A 44 -18.81 43.16 -32.39
C CYS A 44 -19.58 41.89 -32.86
N THR A 45 -20.91 41.83 -32.76
CA THR A 45 -21.95 42.16 -33.77
C THR A 45 -22.02 41.26 -35.02
N ASP A 46 -23.04 40.38 -34.98
CA ASP A 46 -24.10 40.08 -35.98
C ASP A 46 -23.86 39.34 -37.32
N PRO A 47 -24.90 38.63 -37.87
CA PRO A 47 -24.77 37.44 -38.73
C PRO A 47 -25.43 37.52 -40.14
N VAL A 48 -25.41 36.37 -40.88
CA VAL A 48 -26.25 35.92 -42.05
C VAL A 48 -25.64 36.22 -43.46
N PRO A 49 -25.84 35.44 -44.59
CA PRO A 49 -26.76 34.31 -44.88
C PRO A 49 -26.20 33.02 -45.51
N HIS A 50 -27.09 32.00 -45.52
CA HIS A 50 -27.08 30.76 -46.32
C HIS A 50 -27.18 30.98 -47.84
N VAL A 51 -26.39 30.22 -48.62
CA VAL A 51 -26.73 29.77 -49.99
C VAL A 51 -26.17 28.36 -50.21
N LYS A 52 -27.02 27.41 -50.63
CA LYS A 52 -26.61 26.07 -51.12
C LYS A 52 -26.52 26.09 -52.65
N PRO A 53 -25.53 25.44 -53.28
CA PRO A 53 -25.67 24.96 -54.64
C PRO A 53 -25.95 23.45 -54.66
N ARG A 54 -26.97 23.11 -55.44
CA ARG A 54 -27.33 21.76 -55.90
C ARG A 54 -26.51 21.47 -57.15
N VAL A 55 -25.78 20.35 -57.19
CA VAL A 55 -25.24 19.81 -58.44
C VAL A 55 -25.63 18.34 -58.54
N THR A 56 -26.27 18.03 -59.66
CA THR A 56 -26.78 16.71 -60.07
C THR A 56 -25.89 16.14 -61.18
N LEU A 57 -25.84 14.80 -61.19
CA LEU A 57 -25.46 13.88 -62.27
C LEU A 57 -23.97 13.76 -62.67
N SER A 58 -23.42 12.55 -62.52
CA SER A 58 -23.13 11.63 -63.64
C SER A 58 -22.30 10.44 -63.14
N ALA A 59 -22.80 9.21 -63.31
CA ALA A 59 -22.03 7.97 -63.09
C ALA A 59 -21.32 7.55 -64.38
N PRO A 60 -20.08 7.02 -64.28
CA PRO A 60 -19.72 5.83 -65.07
C PRO A 60 -18.68 4.92 -64.34
N PRO A 61 -18.19 3.85 -64.97
CA PRO A 61 -18.77 2.51 -65.03
C PRO A 61 -18.10 1.51 -64.06
N HIS A 62 -18.78 0.38 -63.84
CA HIS A 62 -18.35 -0.73 -63.00
C HIS A 62 -16.99 -1.31 -63.44
N VAL A 63 -15.97 -1.19 -62.58
CA VAL A 63 -14.74 -1.99 -62.66
C VAL A 63 -14.92 -3.21 -61.75
N HIS A 64 -15.13 -4.37 -62.36
CA HIS A 64 -15.07 -5.65 -61.66
C HIS A 64 -13.63 -5.95 -61.24
N CYS A 65 -13.28 -5.60 -60.00
CA CYS A 65 -12.04 -6.07 -59.39
C CYS A 65 -12.26 -7.49 -58.85
N ARG A 66 -11.83 -8.49 -59.61
CA ARG A 66 -11.86 -9.90 -59.20
C ARG A 66 -10.74 -10.14 -58.19
N VAL A 67 -11.02 -10.02 -56.90
CA VAL A 67 -10.10 -10.41 -55.84
C VAL A 67 -9.99 -11.93 -55.86
N VAL A 68 -8.87 -12.44 -56.36
CA VAL A 68 -8.50 -13.86 -56.21
C VAL A 68 -8.07 -14.07 -54.76
N SER A 69 -9.01 -14.49 -53.92
CA SER A 69 -8.70 -15.01 -52.59
C SER A 69 -7.98 -16.36 -52.75
N ARG A 70 -6.64 -16.33 -52.67
CA ARG A 70 -5.87 -17.55 -52.37
C ARG A 70 -6.03 -17.83 -50.87
N GLY A 71 -6.99 -18.69 -50.53
CA GLY A 71 -7.09 -19.28 -49.21
C GLY A 71 -5.83 -20.08 -48.92
N GLN A 72 -4.95 -19.56 -48.07
CA GLN A 72 -3.93 -20.37 -47.42
C GLN A 72 -4.61 -21.18 -46.31
N PRO A 73 -4.40 -22.50 -46.19
CA PRO A 73 -4.93 -23.26 -45.08
C PRO A 73 -4.24 -22.79 -43.80
N MET A 74 -4.96 -22.06 -42.95
CA MET A 74 -4.52 -21.72 -41.60
C MET A 74 -4.32 -23.03 -40.83
N ASN A 75 -3.07 -23.33 -40.47
CA ASN A 75 -2.70 -24.39 -39.55
C ASN A 75 -3.32 -24.12 -38.17
N LYS A 76 -4.56 -24.60 -37.94
CA LYS A 76 -5.29 -24.47 -36.66
C LYS A 76 -4.52 -25.04 -35.45
N VAL A 77 -3.52 -25.90 -35.71
CA VAL A 77 -2.66 -26.50 -34.69
C VAL A 77 -1.70 -25.46 -34.07
N ALA A 78 -1.21 -24.48 -34.84
CA ALA A 78 -0.27 -23.46 -34.33
C ALA A 78 -0.94 -22.50 -33.33
N SER A 79 -2.26 -22.26 -33.48
CA SER A 79 -3.01 -21.38 -32.59
C SER A 79 -3.37 -22.02 -31.24
N LEU A 80 -3.40 -23.35 -31.15
CA LEU A 80 -3.72 -24.06 -29.91
C LEU A 80 -2.49 -24.15 -28.97
N VAL A 81 -1.28 -24.26 -29.53
CA VAL A 81 -0.03 -24.32 -28.77
C VAL A 81 0.31 -22.95 -28.16
N LEU A 82 0.03 -21.86 -28.87
CA LEU A 82 0.27 -20.51 -28.36
C LEU A 82 -0.71 -20.12 -27.23
N PHE A 83 -1.92 -20.68 -27.21
CA PHE A 83 -2.88 -20.47 -26.13
C PHE A 83 -2.59 -21.34 -24.90
N ALA A 84 -1.98 -22.52 -25.08
CA ALA A 84 -1.55 -23.39 -23.98
C ALA A 84 -0.31 -22.87 -23.23
N LEU A 85 0.57 -22.10 -23.91
CA LEU A 85 1.74 -21.47 -23.29
C LEU A 85 1.41 -20.24 -22.43
N LEU A 86 0.21 -19.66 -22.54
CA LEU A 86 -0.25 -18.53 -21.72
C LEU A 86 -0.87 -18.95 -20.37
N LEU A 87 -1.09 -20.25 -20.14
CA LEU A 87 -1.62 -20.79 -18.88
C LEU A 87 -0.54 -21.38 -17.96
N ALA A 88 0.73 -21.30 -18.35
CA ALA A 88 1.84 -21.53 -17.45
C ALA A 88 1.93 -20.34 -16.48
N GLY A 89 1.03 -20.30 -15.50
CA GLY A 89 1.18 -19.42 -14.35
C GLY A 89 2.56 -19.70 -13.77
N CYS A 90 3.46 -18.73 -13.85
CA CYS A 90 4.78 -18.80 -13.24
C CYS A 90 4.61 -18.89 -11.73
N SER A 91 4.38 -20.10 -11.22
CA SER A 91 4.69 -20.42 -9.84
C SER A 91 6.21 -20.41 -9.74
N ALA A 92 6.78 -19.26 -9.36
CA ALA A 92 8.19 -19.25 -8.99
C ALA A 92 8.37 -20.33 -7.90
N PRO A 93 9.38 -21.20 -8.02
CA PRO A 93 9.61 -22.23 -7.05
C PRO A 93 9.86 -21.59 -5.67
N ILE A 94 9.32 -22.22 -4.63
CA ILE A 94 9.67 -21.87 -3.25
C ILE A 94 11.20 -21.91 -3.13
N PRO A 95 11.85 -20.89 -2.54
CA PRO A 95 13.30 -20.89 -2.39
C PRO A 95 13.82 -22.14 -1.69
N THR A 96 14.94 -22.67 -2.18
CA THR A 96 15.59 -23.84 -1.59
C THR A 96 15.97 -23.56 -0.14
N GLY A 97 15.63 -24.47 0.77
CA GLY A 97 15.90 -24.31 2.21
C GLY A 97 14.81 -23.56 2.98
N TYR A 98 13.78 -23.04 2.31
CA TYR A 98 12.60 -22.48 2.95
C TYR A 98 11.41 -23.44 2.86
N THR A 99 10.78 -23.75 4.01
CA THR A 99 9.48 -24.44 4.07
C THR A 99 8.41 -23.44 4.52
N PRO A 100 7.48 -23.03 3.63
CA PRO A 100 6.53 -22.01 3.96
C PRO A 100 5.44 -22.49 4.92
N ARG A 101 5.01 -21.60 5.82
CA ARG A 101 3.88 -21.83 6.74
C ARG A 101 2.93 -20.64 6.69
N GLU A 102 1.63 -20.91 6.81
CA GLU A 102 0.65 -19.83 6.95
C GLU A 102 1.00 -18.95 8.15
N GLY A 103 0.88 -17.63 7.98
CA GLY A 103 1.25 -16.67 9.00
C GLY A 103 2.73 -16.27 9.02
N ASP A 104 3.59 -16.91 8.22
CA ASP A 104 4.95 -16.40 7.99
C ASP A 104 4.86 -14.95 7.44
N LEU A 105 5.70 -14.07 7.96
CA LEU A 105 5.83 -12.69 7.48
C LEU A 105 6.97 -12.61 6.49
N ILE A 106 6.68 -12.13 5.29
CA ILE A 106 7.64 -12.10 4.18
C ILE A 106 7.95 -10.64 3.82
N PHE A 107 9.23 -10.28 3.87
CA PHE A 107 9.75 -8.94 3.64
C PHE A 107 10.53 -8.88 2.33
N GLN A 108 10.48 -7.74 1.66
CA GLN A 108 11.28 -7.50 0.46
C GLN A 108 11.64 -6.02 0.27
N ALA A 109 12.60 -5.79 -0.61
CA ALA A 109 12.92 -4.48 -1.14
C ALA A 109 12.20 -4.28 -2.49
N LEU A 110 11.30 -3.30 -2.59
CA LEU A 110 10.51 -3.02 -3.80
C LEU A 110 11.37 -2.33 -4.88
N PRO A 111 10.97 -2.30 -6.15
CA PRO A 111 11.69 -1.53 -7.16
C PRO A 111 11.83 -0.06 -6.78
N ARG A 112 13.01 0.54 -7.01
CA ARG A 112 13.27 1.98 -6.78
C ARG A 112 12.72 2.82 -7.94
N GLU A 113 11.45 2.61 -8.26
CA GLU A 113 10.73 3.33 -9.33
C GLU A 113 9.95 4.55 -8.79
N SER A 114 9.89 4.69 -7.47
CA SER A 114 9.22 5.80 -6.79
C SER A 114 10.08 6.31 -5.64
N GLU A 115 10.03 7.63 -5.42
CA GLU A 115 10.69 8.30 -4.29
C GLU A 115 10.20 7.77 -2.93
N LEU A 116 8.99 7.20 -2.88
CA LEU A 116 8.45 6.55 -1.69
C LEU A 116 9.31 5.39 -1.19
N VAL A 117 9.80 4.54 -2.09
CA VAL A 117 10.63 3.37 -1.70
C VAL A 117 11.95 3.83 -1.11
N ASP A 118 12.57 4.84 -1.74
CA ASP A 118 13.81 5.44 -1.26
C ASP A 118 13.60 6.14 0.08
N ALA A 119 12.47 6.83 0.24
CA ALA A 119 12.09 7.44 1.50
C ALA A 119 11.93 6.39 2.62
N ILE A 120 11.22 5.29 2.37
CA ILE A 120 11.07 4.23 3.37
C ILE A 120 12.43 3.67 3.78
N GLU A 121 13.25 3.26 2.82
CA GLU A 121 14.51 2.59 3.10
C GLU A 121 15.52 3.50 3.82
N ASN A 122 15.63 4.76 3.39
CA ASN A 122 16.54 5.71 4.02
C ASN A 122 16.06 6.17 5.40
N CYS A 123 14.74 6.42 5.56
CA CYS A 123 14.18 6.85 6.84
C CYS A 123 14.33 5.76 7.91
N THR A 124 14.25 4.49 7.50
CA THR A 124 14.27 3.33 8.40
C THR A 124 15.61 2.62 8.48
N ASP A 125 16.60 3.04 7.68
CA ASP A 125 17.94 2.43 7.58
C ASP A 125 17.88 0.92 7.34
N SER A 126 16.99 0.51 6.42
CA SER A 126 16.66 -0.89 6.21
C SER A 126 16.28 -1.16 4.76
N PRO A 127 16.65 -2.32 4.19
CA PRO A 127 16.18 -2.69 2.86
C PRO A 127 14.71 -3.14 2.83
N TYR A 128 14.06 -3.25 3.99
CA TYR A 128 12.67 -3.69 4.09
C TYR A 128 11.70 -2.53 3.80
N SER A 129 11.43 -2.32 2.52
CA SER A 129 10.39 -1.38 2.06
C SER A 129 8.97 -1.96 2.08
N HIS A 130 8.82 -3.29 2.20
CA HIS A 130 7.52 -3.95 2.11
C HIS A 130 7.44 -5.25 2.90
N VAL A 131 6.24 -5.57 3.39
CA VAL A 131 5.94 -6.79 4.14
C VAL A 131 4.52 -7.30 3.81
N GLY A 132 4.32 -8.61 3.87
CA GLY A 132 3.00 -9.23 3.81
C GLY A 132 2.91 -10.52 4.62
N ILE A 133 1.71 -11.10 4.68
CA ILE A 133 1.40 -12.33 5.42
C ILE A 133 1.28 -13.48 4.42
N LEU A 134 2.03 -14.55 4.64
CA LEU A 134 1.90 -15.74 3.82
C LEU A 134 0.59 -16.49 4.15
N VAL A 135 -0.21 -16.77 3.12
CA VAL A 135 -1.49 -17.48 3.23
C VAL A 135 -1.55 -18.62 2.22
N LYS A 136 -2.29 -19.68 2.54
CA LYS A 136 -2.46 -20.84 1.66
C LYS A 136 -3.91 -20.92 1.16
N LYS A 137 -4.09 -21.09 -0.15
CA LYS A 137 -5.39 -21.25 -0.80
C LYS A 137 -5.30 -22.32 -1.88
N ASP A 138 -6.19 -23.31 -1.84
CA ASP A 138 -6.28 -24.38 -2.85
C ASP A 138 -4.93 -25.04 -3.16
N ASN A 139 -4.14 -25.28 -2.11
CA ASN A 139 -2.77 -25.83 -2.15
C ASN A 139 -1.70 -24.94 -2.82
N ALA A 140 -2.01 -23.67 -3.12
CA ALA A 140 -1.08 -22.65 -3.61
C ALA A 140 -0.78 -21.59 -2.54
N TRP A 141 0.40 -20.98 -2.64
CA TRP A 141 0.88 -19.94 -1.72
C TRP A 141 0.64 -18.55 -2.29
N PHE A 142 0.13 -17.68 -1.43
CA PHE A 142 -0.11 -16.27 -1.70
C PHE A 142 0.45 -15.42 -0.58
N VAL A 143 0.65 -14.14 -0.85
CA VAL A 143 0.96 -13.13 0.14
C VAL A 143 -0.23 -12.17 0.23
N LEU A 144 -0.86 -12.12 1.39
CA LEU A 144 -1.84 -11.11 1.73
C LEU A 144 -1.09 -9.82 2.10
N GLU A 145 -1.25 -8.80 1.27
CA GLU A 145 -0.44 -7.58 1.32
C GLU A 145 -1.25 -6.32 1.03
N ALA A 146 -0.86 -5.20 1.64
CA ALA A 146 -1.31 -3.86 1.26
C ALA A 146 -0.31 -3.23 0.30
N ILE A 147 -0.55 -3.33 -1.01
CA ILE A 147 0.28 -2.75 -2.08
C ILE A 147 -0.54 -1.82 -3.00
N GLY A 148 -1.78 -1.51 -2.59
CA GLY A 148 -2.71 -0.65 -3.34
C GLY A 148 -3.44 -1.38 -4.47
N PRO A 149 -4.62 -1.97 -4.23
CA PRO A 149 -5.25 -2.16 -2.92
C PRO A 149 -4.67 -3.35 -2.15
N VAL A 150 -5.20 -3.60 -0.95
CA VAL A 150 -4.99 -4.88 -0.23
C VAL A 150 -5.49 -6.04 -1.07
N ARG A 151 -4.63 -7.05 -1.25
CA ARG A 151 -4.89 -8.20 -2.12
C ARG A 151 -4.11 -9.43 -1.67
N GLU A 152 -4.49 -10.60 -2.21
CA GLU A 152 -3.69 -11.81 -2.14
C GLU A 152 -2.92 -11.99 -3.46
N THR A 153 -1.59 -11.84 -3.40
CA THR A 153 -0.70 -11.95 -4.58
C THR A 153 -0.05 -13.33 -4.61
N PRO A 154 -0.04 -14.05 -5.75
CA PRO A 154 0.69 -15.32 -5.84
C PRO A 154 2.15 -15.16 -5.39
N LEU A 155 2.65 -16.07 -4.56
CA LEU A 155 3.99 -15.95 -3.95
C LEU A 155 5.09 -15.68 -4.97
N GLY A 156 5.03 -16.34 -6.14
CA GLY A 156 6.02 -16.12 -7.19
C GLY A 156 5.98 -14.71 -7.80
N GLN A 157 4.79 -14.11 -7.91
CA GLN A 157 4.65 -12.72 -8.36
C GLN A 157 5.14 -11.74 -7.30
N TYR A 158 4.86 -12.02 -6.02
CA TYR A 158 5.39 -11.24 -4.90
C TYR A 158 6.92 -11.19 -4.95
N ILE A 159 7.57 -12.37 -5.01
CA ILE A 159 9.04 -12.50 -5.07
C ILE A 159 9.61 -11.84 -6.32
N HIS A 160 8.99 -12.03 -7.48
CA HIS A 160 9.49 -11.46 -8.75
C HIS A 160 9.47 -9.93 -8.76
N ARG A 161 8.55 -9.31 -8.02
CA ARG A 161 8.47 -7.85 -7.91
C ARG A 161 9.64 -7.27 -7.10
N GLY A 162 10.18 -8.01 -6.13
CA GLY A 162 11.27 -7.56 -5.28
C GLY A 162 12.61 -7.42 -6.03
N ARG A 163 13.44 -6.46 -5.61
CA ARG A 163 14.80 -6.28 -6.14
C ARG A 163 15.62 -7.53 -5.87
N ARG A 164 16.33 -8.00 -6.91
CA ARG A 164 17.10 -9.26 -6.90
C ARG A 164 16.26 -10.50 -6.57
N GLN A 165 14.92 -10.40 -6.61
CA GLN A 165 14.01 -11.44 -6.15
C GLN A 165 14.33 -11.94 -4.72
N ALA A 166 14.97 -11.10 -3.91
CA ALA A 166 15.46 -11.45 -2.59
C ALA A 166 14.36 -11.21 -1.55
N ILE A 167 14.18 -12.18 -0.66
CA ILE A 167 13.22 -12.10 0.43
C ILE A 167 13.87 -12.41 1.78
N ALA A 168 13.28 -11.87 2.84
CA ALA A 168 13.50 -12.32 4.21
C ALA A 168 12.19 -12.81 4.80
N VAL A 169 12.20 -13.94 5.49
CA VAL A 169 11.00 -14.54 6.09
C VAL A 169 11.18 -14.68 7.58
N TYR A 170 10.18 -14.21 8.32
CA TYR A 170 10.10 -14.28 9.76
C TYR A 170 8.87 -15.07 10.18
N ARG A 171 9.01 -15.83 11.26
CA ARG A 171 7.95 -16.65 11.85
C ARG A 171 7.66 -16.19 13.27
N LEU A 172 6.39 -16.19 13.63
CA LEU A 172 5.91 -15.88 14.98
C LEU A 172 6.33 -17.01 15.95
N LYS A 173 6.95 -16.64 17.09
CA LYS A 173 7.48 -17.61 18.08
C LYS A 173 6.40 -18.20 18.99
N ASP A 174 5.53 -17.35 19.52
CA ASP A 174 4.48 -17.76 20.44
C ASP A 174 3.30 -18.41 19.69
N PRO A 175 2.45 -19.20 20.38
CA PRO A 175 1.23 -19.73 19.78
C PRO A 175 0.27 -18.58 19.44
N VAL A 176 0.35 -18.11 18.21
CA VAL A 176 -0.56 -17.09 17.64
C VAL A 176 -1.73 -17.82 16.97
N PRO A 177 -2.98 -17.35 17.11
CA PRO A 177 -4.11 -17.91 16.39
C PRO A 177 -4.04 -17.43 14.92
N ILE A 178 -3.16 -18.06 14.14
CA ILE A 178 -2.90 -17.71 12.73
C ILE A 178 -4.18 -17.60 11.89
N PRO A 179 -5.16 -18.51 11.99
CA PRO A 179 -6.42 -18.36 11.26
C PRO A 179 -7.17 -17.07 11.61
N ALA A 180 -7.17 -16.65 12.87
CA ALA A 180 -7.82 -15.41 13.30
C ALA A 180 -7.07 -14.17 12.82
N MET A 181 -5.73 -14.21 12.84
CA MET A 181 -4.87 -13.15 12.28
C MET A 181 -5.15 -12.94 10.79
N ILE A 182 -5.11 -14.02 10.01
CA ILE A 182 -5.37 -13.97 8.56
C ILE A 182 -6.81 -13.53 8.28
N ALA A 183 -7.79 -14.04 9.04
CA ALA A 183 -9.19 -13.64 8.89
C ALA A 183 -9.40 -12.15 9.18
N HIS A 184 -8.66 -11.58 10.13
CA HIS A 184 -8.69 -10.14 10.39
C HIS A 184 -8.11 -9.34 9.22
N ALA A 185 -6.91 -9.69 8.75
CA ALA A 185 -6.26 -9.03 7.61
C ALA A 185 -7.13 -9.07 6.34
N ARG A 186 -7.86 -10.18 6.11
CA ARG A 186 -8.76 -10.32 4.95
C ARG A 186 -9.95 -9.36 4.97
N LYS A 187 -10.31 -8.76 6.12
CA LYS A 187 -11.37 -7.74 6.18
C LYS A 187 -10.99 -6.48 5.41
N ASP A 188 -9.69 -6.22 5.24
CA ASP A 188 -9.18 -5.05 4.53
C ASP A 188 -8.99 -5.31 3.03
N LEU A 189 -9.32 -6.50 2.49
CA LEU A 189 -9.24 -6.77 1.05
C LEU A 189 -9.96 -5.67 0.24
N GLY A 190 -9.27 -5.13 -0.77
CA GLY A 190 -9.78 -4.02 -1.58
C GLY A 190 -9.54 -2.62 -1.01
N LYS A 191 -9.10 -2.49 0.25
CA LYS A 191 -8.78 -1.19 0.85
C LYS A 191 -7.62 -0.51 0.11
N PRO A 192 -7.72 0.79 -0.24
CA PRO A 192 -6.65 1.52 -0.92
C PRO A 192 -5.38 1.64 -0.07
N TYR A 193 -4.24 1.83 -0.75
CA TYR A 193 -2.96 2.04 -0.06
C TYR A 193 -2.94 3.39 0.63
N ASP A 194 -2.38 3.41 1.84
CA ASP A 194 -2.09 4.65 2.54
C ASP A 194 -0.66 5.13 2.28
N ILE A 195 -0.54 6.21 1.50
CA ILE A 195 0.75 6.86 1.23
C ILE A 195 1.18 7.83 2.34
N ARG A 196 0.25 8.23 3.23
CA ARG A 196 0.52 9.15 4.34
C ARG A 196 0.88 8.42 5.64
N TYR A 197 0.71 7.10 5.68
CA TYR A 197 1.03 6.27 6.84
C TYR A 197 0.27 6.67 8.10
N GLU A 198 -0.99 7.05 7.95
CA GLU A 198 -1.91 7.42 9.01
C GLU A 198 -2.54 6.15 9.62
N PHE A 199 -2.65 6.09 10.95
CA PHE A 199 -3.44 5.05 11.61
C PHE A 199 -4.95 5.35 11.50
N ASP A 200 -5.48 5.33 10.28
CA ASP A 200 -6.89 5.57 9.97
C ASP A 200 -7.59 4.30 9.46
N ASP A 201 -8.92 4.31 9.36
CA ASP A 201 -9.67 3.12 8.93
C ASP A 201 -9.95 3.08 7.41
N ASN A 202 -9.62 4.13 6.67
CA ASN A 202 -10.01 4.31 5.26
C ASN A 202 -8.97 3.74 4.29
N LYS A 203 -7.70 3.85 4.65
CA LYS A 203 -6.56 3.37 3.88
C LYS A 203 -5.70 2.49 4.78
N ILE A 204 -4.77 1.74 4.19
CA ILE A 204 -3.86 0.91 4.97
C ILE A 204 -2.55 0.70 4.23
N TYR A 205 -1.45 0.65 4.98
CA TYR A 205 -0.13 0.32 4.45
C TYR A 205 0.35 -1.06 4.92
N CYS A 206 1.45 -1.53 4.33
CA CYS A 206 1.87 -2.93 4.39
C CYS A 206 2.11 -3.44 5.82
N SER A 207 2.92 -2.74 6.61
CA SER A 207 3.20 -3.08 8.00
C SER A 207 2.02 -2.81 8.92
N GLU A 208 1.17 -1.84 8.64
CA GLU A 208 -0.07 -1.62 9.41
C GLU A 208 -1.05 -2.80 9.29
N LEU A 209 -1.21 -3.35 8.08
CA LEU A 209 -2.05 -4.54 7.85
C LEU A 209 -1.64 -5.69 8.76
N VAL A 210 -0.34 -5.97 8.83
CA VAL A 210 0.21 -7.02 9.69
C VAL A 210 0.05 -6.67 11.17
N PHE A 211 0.36 -5.43 11.55
CA PHE A 211 0.25 -4.94 12.92
C PHE A 211 -1.17 -5.07 13.46
N ARG A 212 -2.18 -4.57 12.73
CA ARG A 212 -3.59 -4.63 13.11
C ARG A 212 -4.09 -6.07 13.21
N ALA A 213 -3.74 -6.91 12.24
CA ALA A 213 -4.10 -8.32 12.23
C ALA A 213 -3.52 -9.08 13.43
N TYR A 214 -2.24 -8.87 13.73
CA TYR A 214 -1.59 -9.49 14.88
C TYR A 214 -2.19 -9.00 16.20
N LYS A 215 -2.40 -7.69 16.35
CA LYS A 215 -3.00 -7.10 17.54
C LYS A 215 -4.42 -7.61 17.78
N ALA A 216 -5.23 -7.75 16.73
CA ALA A 216 -6.57 -8.32 16.86
C ALA A 216 -6.55 -9.80 17.26
N ALA A 217 -5.55 -10.55 16.82
CA ALA A 217 -5.40 -11.97 17.12
C ALA A 217 -4.85 -12.25 18.54
N THR A 218 -4.01 -11.36 19.07
CA THR A 218 -3.22 -11.63 20.30
C THR A 218 -3.41 -10.62 21.42
N GLY A 219 -3.94 -9.44 21.12
CA GLY A 219 -3.94 -8.28 22.03
C GLY A 219 -2.59 -7.59 22.18
N GLN A 220 -1.54 -8.04 21.50
CA GLN A 220 -0.18 -7.54 21.62
C GLN A 220 0.26 -6.72 20.40
N HIS A 221 1.31 -5.91 20.55
CA HIS A 221 1.93 -5.18 19.44
C HIS A 221 3.07 -6.01 18.82
N LEU A 222 3.12 -6.06 17.48
CA LEU A 222 4.24 -6.66 16.76
C LEU A 222 5.18 -5.57 16.26
N GLY A 223 6.29 -5.38 16.99
CA GLY A 223 7.24 -4.29 16.76
C GLY A 223 6.90 -3.04 17.58
N GLN A 224 7.82 -2.07 17.59
CA GLN A 224 7.63 -0.79 18.27
C GLN A 224 6.98 0.23 17.35
N ILE A 225 5.96 0.93 17.86
CA ILE A 225 5.43 2.13 17.22
C ILE A 225 6.47 3.23 17.36
N GLN A 226 6.70 3.97 16.28
CA GLN A 226 7.66 5.07 16.18
C GLN A 226 6.96 6.33 15.70
N LYS A 227 7.49 7.50 16.02
CA LYS A 227 7.05 8.75 15.38
C LYS A 227 7.88 9.01 14.14
N LEU A 228 7.29 9.63 13.11
CA LEU A 228 8.03 10.07 11.92
C LEU A 228 9.25 10.94 12.30
N GLY A 229 9.10 11.81 13.30
CA GLY A 229 10.16 12.69 13.77
C GLY A 229 11.38 11.97 14.35
N ASP A 230 11.23 10.72 14.76
CA ASP A 230 12.32 9.88 15.28
C ASP A 230 13.07 9.10 14.17
N LEU A 231 12.59 9.18 12.93
CA LEU A 231 13.19 8.54 11.75
C LEU A 231 14.14 9.50 11.00
N LYS A 232 14.92 8.98 10.04
CA LYS A 232 15.89 9.74 9.24
C LYS A 232 15.26 10.45 8.03
N TRP A 233 14.24 11.28 8.27
CA TRP A 233 13.37 11.87 7.23
C TRP A 233 13.93 13.10 6.52
N GLN A 234 14.96 13.75 7.07
CA GLN A 234 15.39 15.10 6.66
C GLN A 234 15.75 15.20 5.17
N GLN A 235 16.40 14.17 4.62
CA GLN A 235 16.76 14.11 3.21
C GLN A 235 15.54 14.00 2.26
N HIS A 236 14.40 13.52 2.79
CA HIS A 236 13.14 13.30 2.07
C HIS A 236 12.08 14.34 2.45
N GLU A 237 12.46 15.44 3.08
CA GLU A 237 11.54 16.48 3.57
C GLU A 237 10.63 17.05 2.47
N ALA A 238 11.19 17.31 1.29
CA ALA A 238 10.44 17.85 0.16
C ALA A 238 9.33 16.89 -0.31
N PHE A 239 9.67 15.61 -0.44
CA PHE A 239 8.73 14.55 -0.80
C PHE A 239 7.60 14.41 0.23
N ILE A 240 7.94 14.41 1.52
CA ILE A 240 6.97 14.29 2.60
C ILE A 240 6.02 15.48 2.59
N LYS A 241 6.55 16.72 2.51
CA LYS A 241 5.72 17.93 2.44
C LYS A 241 4.75 17.91 1.26
N ALA A 242 5.22 17.45 0.10
CA ALA A 242 4.39 17.32 -1.10
C ALA A 242 3.28 16.26 -0.92
N THR A 243 3.59 15.13 -0.28
CA THR A 243 2.62 14.05 0.00
C THR A 243 1.53 14.49 1.00
N GLU A 244 1.93 15.30 1.98
CA GLU A 244 1.04 15.81 3.02
C GLU A 244 0.18 16.99 2.57
N ASP A 245 0.59 17.72 1.52
CA ASP A 245 0.07 19.05 1.22
C ASP A 245 0.20 19.98 2.45
N GLY A 246 1.37 19.92 3.11
CA GLY A 246 1.55 20.52 4.43
C GLY A 246 2.95 20.34 5.05
N PRO A 247 3.13 20.71 6.33
CA PRO A 247 4.39 20.49 7.04
C PRO A 247 4.65 19.00 7.30
N VAL A 248 5.91 18.65 7.58
CA VAL A 248 6.26 17.29 7.99
C VAL A 248 5.58 16.95 9.33
N PRO A 249 4.77 15.87 9.41
CA PRO A 249 4.00 15.52 10.60
C PRO A 249 4.88 14.71 11.56
N THR A 250 5.82 15.38 12.22
CA THR A 250 6.84 14.74 13.07
C THR A 250 6.26 13.93 14.23
N ASP A 251 5.04 14.25 14.69
CA ASP A 251 4.36 13.49 15.75
C ASP A 251 3.56 12.28 15.25
N ARG A 252 3.47 12.04 13.93
CA ARG A 252 2.69 10.93 13.38
C ARG A 252 3.29 9.59 13.80
N GLU A 253 2.50 8.82 14.53
CA GLU A 253 2.81 7.44 14.89
C GLU A 253 2.66 6.51 13.70
N MET A 254 3.58 5.56 13.57
CA MET A 254 3.60 4.56 12.52
C MET A 254 4.34 3.29 12.96
N ILE A 255 4.14 2.20 12.22
CA ILE A 255 4.89 0.95 12.38
C ILE A 255 5.62 0.63 11.09
N THR A 256 6.95 0.59 11.08
CA THR A 256 7.73 0.34 9.86
C THR A 256 7.97 -1.16 9.66
N PRO A 257 8.19 -1.64 8.42
CA PRO A 257 8.61 -3.03 8.21
C PRO A 257 9.90 -3.37 8.97
N HIS A 258 10.83 -2.42 9.06
CA HIS A 258 12.05 -2.58 9.85
C HIS A 258 11.76 -2.77 11.34
N ALA A 259 11.01 -1.86 11.97
CA ALA A 259 10.66 -1.95 13.40
C ALA A 259 9.87 -3.24 13.72
N MET A 260 9.06 -3.72 12.79
CA MET A 260 8.40 -5.02 12.90
C MET A 260 9.39 -6.18 12.86
N SER A 261 10.34 -6.16 11.91
CA SER A 261 11.34 -7.23 11.74
C SER A 261 12.30 -7.39 12.94
N GLU A 262 12.47 -6.32 13.74
CA GLU A 262 13.26 -6.32 14.98
C GLU A 262 12.47 -6.82 16.20
N SER A 263 11.19 -7.18 16.03
CA SER A 263 10.38 -7.66 17.14
C SER A 263 10.96 -8.95 17.74
N PRO A 264 11.10 -9.05 19.07
CA PRO A 264 11.57 -10.28 19.71
C PRO A 264 10.57 -11.44 19.57
N LEU A 265 9.32 -11.15 19.18
CA LEU A 265 8.25 -12.11 18.91
C LEU A 265 8.41 -12.83 17.57
N LEU A 266 9.39 -12.40 16.76
CA LEU A 266 9.72 -13.00 15.47
C LEU A 266 11.05 -13.75 15.52
N GLU A 267 11.11 -14.82 14.74
CA GLU A 267 12.31 -15.57 14.42
C GLU A 267 12.54 -15.52 12.90
N LYS A 268 13.74 -15.14 12.47
CA LYS A 268 14.10 -15.20 11.05
C LYS A 268 14.31 -16.66 10.65
N VAL A 269 13.46 -17.18 9.76
CA VAL A 269 13.48 -18.59 9.32
C VAL A 269 14.07 -18.77 7.92
N TYR A 270 14.19 -17.69 7.15
CA TYR A 270 14.84 -17.68 5.85
C TYR A 270 15.31 -16.26 5.51
N SER A 271 16.40 -16.13 4.76
CA SER A 271 16.81 -14.86 4.17
C SER A 271 17.74 -15.11 3.00
N ASP A 272 17.41 -14.48 1.87
CA ASP A 272 18.39 -14.26 0.81
C ASP A 272 19.38 -13.16 1.23
N ALA A 273 20.41 -12.96 0.40
CA ALA A 273 21.25 -11.77 0.47
C ALA A 273 20.44 -10.55 0.00
N MET A 274 19.82 -9.84 0.96
CA MET A 274 19.04 -8.64 0.68
C MET A 274 19.88 -7.58 -0.06
N PRO A 275 19.31 -6.84 -1.03
CA PRO A 275 19.97 -5.68 -1.58
C PRO A 275 20.26 -4.67 -0.47
N PRO A 276 21.30 -3.83 -0.61
CA PRO A 276 21.48 -2.72 0.31
C PRO A 276 20.24 -1.81 0.29
N PRO A 277 19.95 -1.10 1.39
CA PRO A 277 18.99 -0.01 1.37
C PRO A 277 19.42 1.03 0.33
N ALA A 278 18.50 1.90 -0.06
CA ALA A 278 18.84 3.10 -0.77
C ALA A 278 20.02 3.82 -0.07
N GLN A 279 21.03 4.17 -0.86
CA GLN A 279 22.16 5.00 -0.47
C GLN A 279 22.27 6.10 -1.51
N ASP A 280 22.69 7.27 -1.06
CA ASP A 280 23.02 8.43 -1.90
C ASP A 280 24.33 8.20 -2.68
#